data_AF-A0A934L444-F1
#
_entry.id   AF-A0A934L444-F1
#
_cell.length_a   1.000
_cell.length_b   1.000
_cell.length_c   1.000
_cell.angle_alpha   90.00
_cell.angle_beta   90.00
_cell.angle_gamma   90.00
#
_symmetry.space_group_name_H-M   'P 1'
#
loop_
_entity.id
_entity.type
_entity.pdbx_description
1 polymer ?
#
loop_
_entity_poly.entity_id
_entity_poly.type
_entity_poly.pdbx_seq_one_letter_code
_entity_poly.pdbx_strand_id
1 'polypeptide(L)'
;SAGIPRLAARGWDRPWLGDTFLQVADRVPVTAPMAFHVGFSRTTWAGQSLPFALDFVGMTGCSLLASIDAIGIVHAVAGSGSLPLTVPQSPPLVGASFFAQALVIDPFANLAGVTASNAVEFTIGVR
;
A
#
# COMPACT_ATOMS: atom_id res chain seq x y z
N SER A 1 -4.21 6.68 18.14
CA SER A 1 -4.15 5.75 17.01
C SER A 1 -5.54 5.40 16.53
N ALA A 2 -5.72 5.23 15.21
CA ALA A 2 -6.97 4.79 14.60
C ALA A 2 -7.07 3.25 14.42
N GLY A 3 -6.08 2.51 14.92
CA GLY A 3 -5.95 1.06 14.76
C GLY A 3 -4.94 0.68 13.68
N ILE A 4 -4.90 -0.61 13.32
CA ILE A 4 -4.05 -1.11 12.23
C ILE A 4 -4.73 -0.78 10.89
N PRO A 5 -4.11 0.03 10.02
CA PRO A 5 -4.69 0.37 8.73
C PRO A 5 -4.92 -0.87 7.87
N ARG A 6 -6.00 -0.86 7.08
CA ARG A 6 -6.29 -1.93 6.12
C ARG A 6 -6.25 -1.39 4.70
N LEU A 7 -5.41 -1.99 3.86
CA LEU A 7 -5.38 -1.76 2.42
C LEU A 7 -6.21 -2.82 1.68
N ALA A 8 -7.00 -2.37 0.70
CA ALA A 8 -7.77 -3.23 -0.20
C ALA A 8 -8.03 -2.52 -1.55
N ALA A 9 -8.57 -3.25 -2.54
CA ALA A 9 -9.22 -2.61 -3.68
C ALA A 9 -10.49 -1.87 -3.22
N ARG A 10 -10.89 -0.83 -3.96
CA ARG A 10 -12.17 -0.18 -3.74
C ARG A 10 -13.32 -1.08 -4.19
N GLY A 11 -14.01 -1.71 -3.24
CA GLY A 11 -15.17 -2.55 -3.55
C GLY A 11 -14.78 -3.71 -4.49
N TRP A 12 -15.32 -3.69 -5.71
CA TRP A 12 -15.05 -4.69 -6.75
C TRP A 12 -14.10 -4.22 -7.85
N ASP A 13 -13.49 -3.04 -7.70
CA ASP A 13 -12.47 -2.57 -8.64
C ASP A 13 -11.33 -3.57 -8.73
N ARG A 14 -10.84 -3.79 -9.95
CA ARG A 14 -9.70 -4.67 -10.24
C ARG A 14 -8.75 -3.99 -11.22
N PRO A 15 -7.46 -4.33 -11.19
CA PRO A 15 -6.46 -3.78 -12.10
C PRO A 15 -6.64 -4.38 -13.51
N TRP A 16 -7.58 -3.83 -14.27
CA TRP A 16 -7.76 -4.19 -15.68
C TRP A 16 -6.76 -3.44 -16.55
N LEU A 17 -6.24 -4.11 -17.57
CA LEU A 17 -5.32 -3.52 -18.54
C LEU A 17 -5.94 -2.26 -19.20
N GLY A 18 -5.21 -1.14 -19.18
CA GLY A 18 -5.68 0.13 -19.76
C GLY A 18 -6.63 0.95 -18.88
N ASP A 19 -7.08 0.40 -17.74
CA ASP A 19 -7.96 1.10 -16.81
C ASP A 19 -7.21 1.73 -15.64
N THR A 20 -7.89 2.63 -14.93
CA THR A 20 -7.52 3.06 -13.58
C THR A 20 -8.39 2.32 -12.56
N PHE A 21 -7.77 1.73 -11.55
CA PHE A 21 -8.47 1.16 -10.40
C PHE A 21 -8.07 1.90 -9.11
N LEU A 22 -8.92 1.86 -8.09
CA LEU A 22 -8.62 2.52 -6.82
C LEU A 22 -8.19 1.51 -5.75
N GLN A 23 -7.07 1.83 -5.11
CA GLN A 23 -6.66 1.24 -3.85
C GLN A 23 -7.18 2.10 -2.70
N VAL A 24 -7.62 1.48 -1.61
CA VAL A 24 -8.20 2.18 -0.46
C VAL A 24 -7.54 1.68 0.82
N ALA A 25 -7.05 2.62 1.61
CA ALA A 25 -6.64 2.40 2.99
C ALA A 25 -7.73 2.94 3.93
N ASP A 26 -8.22 2.11 4.84
CA ASP A 26 -9.15 2.48 5.91
C ASP A 26 -8.52 2.29 7.30
N ARG A 27 -9.26 2.69 8.35
CA ARG A 27 -8.79 2.70 9.75
C ARG A 27 -7.56 3.58 9.96
N VAL A 28 -7.59 4.74 9.32
CA VAL A 28 -6.55 5.75 9.42
C VAL A 28 -7.07 6.97 10.20
N PRO A 29 -6.20 7.76 10.85
CA PRO A 29 -6.66 9.02 11.47
C PRO A 29 -7.31 9.94 10.43
N VAL A 30 -8.30 10.72 10.86
CA VAL A 30 -9.32 11.35 10.00
C VAL A 30 -8.75 12.13 8.81
N THR A 31 -7.63 12.83 9.02
CA THR A 31 -6.94 13.66 8.02
C THR A 31 -5.45 13.30 7.88
N ALA A 32 -5.07 12.06 8.24
CA ALA A 32 -3.68 11.64 8.20
C ALA A 32 -3.13 11.65 6.76
N PRO A 33 -1.93 12.21 6.54
CA PRO A 33 -1.14 11.88 5.37
C PRO A 33 -0.84 10.37 5.34
N MET A 34 -0.84 9.79 4.15
CA MET A 34 -0.42 8.41 3.95
C MET A 34 0.30 8.24 2.61
N ALA A 35 1.29 7.37 2.62
CA ALA A 35 2.04 6.96 1.45
C ALA A 35 1.64 5.53 1.08
N PHE A 36 0.99 5.37 -0.06
CA PHE A 36 0.83 4.07 -0.70
C PHE A 36 2.11 3.78 -1.46
N HIS A 37 2.61 2.56 -1.36
CA HIS A 37 3.65 2.09 -2.26
C HIS A 37 3.20 0.84 -2.99
N VAL A 38 3.72 0.71 -4.20
CA VAL A 38 3.58 -0.49 -5.01
C VAL A 38 4.97 -1.04 -5.33
N GLY A 39 5.03 -2.35 -5.45
CA GLY A 39 6.24 -3.04 -5.81
C GLY A 39 5.99 -4.36 -6.52
N PHE A 40 7.05 -4.91 -7.09
CA PHE A 40 7.03 -6.14 -7.88
C PHE A 40 7.56 -7.36 -7.11
N SER A 41 7.90 -7.19 -5.83
CA SER A 41 8.43 -8.24 -4.97
C SER A 41 7.78 -8.23 -3.60
N ARG A 42 7.46 -9.43 -3.09
CA ARG A 42 7.03 -9.67 -1.70
C ARG A 42 8.08 -10.39 -0.86
N THR A 43 9.26 -10.64 -1.43
CA THR A 43 10.31 -11.46 -0.80
C THR A 43 11.63 -10.73 -0.63
N THR A 44 11.86 -9.66 -1.41
CA THR A 44 13.07 -8.85 -1.30
C THR A 44 12.88 -7.40 -1.72
N TRP A 45 13.59 -6.49 -1.05
CA TRP A 45 13.74 -5.10 -1.45
C TRP A 45 15.08 -4.55 -0.96
N ALA A 46 15.81 -3.83 -1.82
CA ALA A 46 17.11 -3.22 -1.50
C ALA A 46 18.13 -4.18 -0.85
N GLY A 47 18.15 -5.46 -1.25
CA GLY A 47 19.04 -6.48 -0.71
C GLY A 47 18.59 -7.11 0.62
N GLN A 48 17.47 -6.67 1.19
CA GLN A 48 16.86 -7.27 2.38
C GLN A 48 15.75 -8.25 2.02
N SER A 49 15.51 -9.23 2.90
CA SER A 49 14.37 -10.14 2.78
C SER A 49 13.09 -9.48 3.32
N LEU A 50 11.97 -9.72 2.65
CA LEU A 50 10.63 -9.35 3.13
C LEU A 50 9.89 -10.59 3.65
N PRO A 51 9.09 -10.50 4.73
CA PRO A 51 8.83 -9.31 5.56
C PRO A 51 10.06 -8.77 6.28
N PHE A 52 10.21 -7.44 6.29
CA PHE A 52 11.30 -6.77 7.01
C PHE A 52 10.74 -5.95 8.16
N ALA A 53 11.19 -6.23 9.38
CA ALA A 53 10.75 -5.53 10.58
C ALA A 53 11.28 -4.08 10.60
N LEU A 54 10.43 -3.11 10.95
CA LEU A 54 10.75 -1.68 10.89
C LEU A 54 11.03 -1.06 12.28
N ASP A 55 11.26 -1.90 13.29
CA ASP A 55 11.54 -1.45 14.65
C ASP A 55 12.77 -0.53 14.74
N PHE A 56 13.79 -0.77 13.92
CA PHE A 56 15.02 0.02 13.91
C PHE A 56 14.84 1.48 13.46
N VAL A 57 13.75 1.79 12.75
CA VAL A 57 13.37 3.18 12.39
C VAL A 57 12.31 3.76 13.31
N GLY A 58 12.03 3.10 14.44
CA GLY A 58 11.03 3.55 15.41
C GLY A 58 9.59 3.18 15.05
N MET A 59 9.39 2.42 13.97
CA MET A 59 8.07 1.90 13.56
C MET A 59 7.79 0.55 14.22
N THR A 60 7.89 0.50 15.55
CA THR A 60 7.74 -0.74 16.34
C THR A 60 6.44 -1.46 16.02
N GLY A 61 6.51 -2.78 15.82
CA GLY A 61 5.37 -3.62 15.47
C GLY A 61 4.90 -3.52 14.01
N CYS A 62 5.58 -2.72 13.18
CA CYS A 62 5.32 -2.66 11.74
C CYS A 62 6.31 -3.52 10.96
N SER A 63 5.89 -3.98 9.78
CA SER A 63 6.77 -4.64 8.83
C SER A 63 6.54 -4.10 7.43
N LEU A 64 7.62 -3.99 6.66
CA LEU A 64 7.56 -3.82 5.23
C LEU A 64 7.26 -5.18 4.59
N LEU A 65 6.16 -5.26 3.86
CA LEU A 65 5.61 -6.51 3.31
C LEU A 65 5.70 -6.58 1.79
N ALA A 66 5.91 -5.44 1.13
CA ALA A 66 6.07 -5.30 -0.31
C ALA A 66 7.30 -4.43 -0.62
N SER A 67 7.92 -4.62 -1.79
CA SER A 67 8.96 -3.72 -2.26
C SER A 67 8.40 -2.32 -2.50
N ILE A 68 9.23 -1.30 -2.30
CA ILE A 68 8.88 0.10 -2.54
C ILE A 68 9.51 0.50 -3.88
N ASP A 69 8.79 0.27 -4.97
CA ASP A 69 9.28 0.55 -6.33
C ASP A 69 8.62 1.82 -6.91
N ALA A 70 7.40 2.15 -6.47
CA ALA A 70 6.76 3.44 -6.70
C ALA A 70 5.91 3.86 -5.50
N ILE A 71 5.76 5.17 -5.29
CA ILE A 71 5.05 5.76 -4.15
C ILE A 71 4.03 6.78 -4.64
N GLY A 72 2.83 6.74 -4.07
CA GLY A 72 1.81 7.78 -4.21
C GLY A 72 1.38 8.27 -2.82
N ILE A 73 1.24 9.60 -2.66
CA ILE A 73 0.88 10.23 -1.39
C ILE A 73 -0.52 10.79 -1.50
N VAL A 74 -1.36 10.51 -0.51
CA VAL A 74 -2.71 11.07 -0.37
C VAL A 74 -2.98 11.46 1.08
N HIS A 75 -4.05 12.19 1.31
CA HIS A 75 -4.56 12.48 2.64
C HIS A 75 -5.84 11.69 2.89
N ALA A 76 -6.04 11.24 4.12
CA ALA A 76 -7.29 10.67 4.55
C ALA A 76 -8.41 11.71 4.48
N VAL A 77 -9.61 11.27 4.10
CA VAL A 77 -10.86 11.98 4.28
C VAL A 77 -11.79 11.05 5.05
N ALA A 78 -12.30 11.52 6.19
CA ALA A 78 -13.18 10.74 7.06
C ALA A 78 -12.60 9.37 7.47
N GLY A 79 -11.28 9.29 7.66
CA GLY A 79 -10.62 8.05 8.10
C GLY A 79 -10.40 7.01 7.00
N SER A 80 -10.43 7.43 5.73
CA SER A 80 -10.04 6.61 4.58
C SER A 80 -9.26 7.44 3.55
N GLY A 81 -8.24 6.88 2.94
CA GLY A 81 -7.56 7.45 1.77
C GLY A 81 -7.64 6.51 0.58
N SER A 82 -7.72 7.06 -0.63
CA SER A 82 -7.76 6.28 -1.86
C SER A 82 -6.72 6.76 -2.86
N LEU A 83 -5.90 5.85 -3.38
CA LEU A 83 -4.95 6.13 -4.44
C LEU A 83 -5.43 5.52 -5.77
N PRO A 84 -5.69 6.32 -6.81
CA PRO A 84 -5.90 5.80 -8.15
C PRO A 84 -4.58 5.28 -8.74
N LEU A 85 -4.61 4.08 -9.32
CA LEU A 85 -3.48 3.51 -10.04
C LEU A 85 -3.90 3.16 -11.47
N THR A 86 -3.24 3.77 -12.45
CA THR A 86 -3.46 3.50 -13.87
C THR A 86 -2.62 2.31 -14.30
N VAL A 87 -3.28 1.29 -14.86
CA VAL A 87 -2.63 0.12 -15.44
C VAL A 87 -2.35 0.40 -16.92
N PRO A 88 -1.08 0.40 -17.36
CA PRO A 88 -0.75 0.67 -18.75
C PRO A 88 -1.41 -0.33 -19.71
N GLN A 89 -1.81 0.14 -20.90
CA GLN A 89 -2.36 -0.73 -21.95
C GLN A 89 -1.24 -1.50 -22.68
N SER A 90 -0.56 -2.40 -21.96
CA SER A 90 0.60 -3.16 -22.46
C SER A 90 0.36 -4.66 -22.31
N PRO A 91 0.18 -5.43 -23.41
CA PRO A 91 -0.14 -6.86 -23.35
C PRO A 91 0.76 -7.74 -22.46
N PRO A 92 2.08 -7.46 -22.33
CA PRO A 92 2.95 -8.20 -21.40
C PRO A 92 2.56 -8.11 -19.91
N LEU A 93 1.70 -7.17 -19.51
CA LEU A 93 1.26 -7.03 -18.12
C LEU A 93 0.13 -7.99 -17.73
N VAL A 94 -0.50 -8.67 -18.68
CA VAL A 94 -1.62 -9.58 -18.38
C VAL A 94 -1.13 -10.75 -17.54
N GLY A 95 -1.76 -10.97 -16.39
CA GLY A 95 -1.37 -11.99 -15.42
C GLY A 95 -0.18 -11.60 -14.54
N ALA A 96 0.45 -10.43 -14.75
CA ALA A 96 1.49 -9.95 -13.86
C ALA A 96 0.92 -9.57 -12.49
N SER A 97 1.64 -9.90 -11.44
CA SER A 97 1.31 -9.48 -10.07
C SER A 97 2.13 -8.26 -9.66
N PHE A 98 1.52 -7.38 -8.88
CA PHE A 98 2.20 -6.37 -8.08
C PHE A 98 1.65 -6.41 -6.65
N PHE A 99 2.43 -5.87 -5.73
CA PHE A 99 2.16 -5.85 -4.30
C PHE A 99 2.01 -4.40 -3.87
N ALA A 100 1.06 -4.13 -3.00
CA ALA A 100 0.86 -2.81 -2.46
C ALA A 100 0.73 -2.84 -0.94
N GLN A 101 1.18 -1.77 -0.30
CA GLN A 101 1.02 -1.54 1.14
C GLN A 101 0.98 -0.01 1.38
N ALA A 102 0.35 0.41 2.47
CA ALA A 102 0.27 1.81 2.87
C ALA A 102 1.02 2.06 4.18
N LEU A 103 1.69 3.21 4.26
CA LEU A 103 2.25 3.78 5.47
C LEU A 103 1.44 5.03 5.83
N VAL A 104 1.00 5.11 7.09
CA VAL A 104 0.04 6.13 7.55
C VAL A 104 0.65 6.88 8.71
N ILE A 105 0.60 8.21 8.67
CA ILE A 105 1.01 9.04 9.80
C ILE A 105 0.00 8.87 10.94
N ASP A 106 0.46 8.29 12.05
CA ASP A 106 -0.28 8.08 13.29
C ASP A 106 0.64 8.41 14.49
N PRO A 107 0.63 9.67 14.96
CA PRO A 107 1.57 10.17 15.97
C PRO A 107 1.57 9.41 17.30
N PHE A 108 0.52 8.65 17.58
CA PHE A 108 0.35 7.93 18.84
C PHE A 108 0.57 6.42 18.73
N ALA A 109 1.01 5.92 17.58
CA ALA A 109 1.17 4.48 17.36
C ALA A 109 2.52 3.94 17.82
N ASN A 110 3.62 4.66 17.55
CA ASN A 110 4.99 4.27 17.88
C ASN A 110 5.91 5.51 17.83
N LEU A 111 7.21 5.33 18.11
CA LEU A 111 8.18 6.43 18.17
C LEU A 111 8.31 7.20 16.85
N ALA A 112 8.17 6.53 15.71
CA ALA A 112 8.20 7.17 14.40
C ALA A 112 6.90 7.94 14.09
N GLY A 113 5.80 7.65 14.79
CA GLY A 113 4.48 8.19 14.48
C GLY A 113 3.93 7.68 13.15
N VAL A 114 4.29 6.45 12.75
CA VAL A 114 3.88 5.85 11.46
C VAL A 114 3.45 4.40 11.63
N THR A 115 2.30 4.03 11.08
CA THR A 115 1.80 2.64 11.04
C THR A 115 1.79 2.09 9.61
N ALA A 116 2.13 0.82 9.45
CA ALA A 116 1.99 0.10 8.19
C ALA A 116 0.66 -0.67 8.12
N SER A 117 0.06 -0.76 6.93
CA SER A 117 -1.11 -1.61 6.67
C SER A 117 -0.72 -3.08 6.42
N ASN A 118 -1.70 -3.95 6.20
CA ASN A 118 -1.47 -5.20 5.46
C ASN A 118 -0.94 -4.91 4.03
N ALA A 119 -0.34 -5.91 3.40
CA ALA A 119 -0.10 -5.89 1.97
C ALA A 119 -1.24 -6.55 1.20
N VAL A 120 -1.36 -6.21 -0.09
CA VAL A 120 -2.28 -6.84 -1.05
C VAL A 120 -1.50 -7.23 -2.28
N GLU A 121 -1.67 -8.47 -2.73
CA GLU A 121 -1.24 -8.90 -4.07
C GLU A 121 -2.38 -8.65 -5.06
N PHE A 122 -2.06 -7.93 -6.13
CA PHE A 122 -2.96 -7.62 -7.22
C PHE A 122 -2.46 -8.28 -8.49
N THR A 123 -3.33 -9.02 -9.19
CA THR A 123 -3.01 -9.61 -10.49
C THR A 123 -3.73 -8.83 -11.59
N ILE A 124 -2.97 -8.35 -12.57
CA ILE A 124 -3.49 -7.58 -13.69
C ILE A 124 -4.28 -8.50 -14.62
N GLY A 125 -5.51 -8.12 -14.93
CA GLY A 125 -6.40 -8.86 -15.81
C GLY A 125 -6.73 -8.14 -17.11
N VAL A 126 -7.53 -8.79 -17.94
CA VAL A 126 -8.21 -8.20 -19.12
C VAL A 126 -9.71 -8.38 -18.96
N ARG A 127 -10.50 -7.48 -19.55
CA ARG A 127 -11.97 -7.54 -19.55
C ARG A 127 -12.52 -7.26 -20.94
#